data_AF-A0A6L8FDT5-F1
#
_entry.id   AF-A0A6L8FDT5-F1
#
_cell.length_a   1.000
_cell.length_b   1.000
_cell.length_c   1.000
_cell.angle_alpha   90.00
_cell.angle_beta   90.00
_cell.angle_gamma   90.00
#
_symmetry.space_group_name_H-M   'P 1'
#
loop_
_entity.id
_entity.type
_entity.pdbx_description
1 polymer ?
#
loop_
_entity_poly.entity_id
_entity_poly.type
_entity_poly.pdbx_seq_one_letter_code
_entity_poly.pdbx_strand_id
1 'polypeptide(L)'
;MTRDAQQHTTVGKTGVRDKEQAVVDSYPKRFYASIPIESDRAGLEVARIMDGLLVELTRTDGSELKLTLEIEGTSAREGYPKDVVDTVKANARDLKLDAESFGFEED
;
A
#
# COMPACT_ATOMS: atom_id res chain seq x y z
N MET A 1 -31.46 -69.12 -40.65
CA MET A 1 -31.16 -68.11 -41.70
C MET A 1 -32.05 -66.93 -41.35
N THR A 2 -31.61 -65.76 -40.88
CA THR A 2 -30.51 -64.83 -41.23
C THR A 2 -30.44 -63.78 -40.10
N ARG A 3 -29.29 -63.58 -39.44
CA ARG A 3 -28.30 -62.46 -39.55
C ARG A 3 -28.71 -61.09 -38.99
N ASP A 4 -27.92 -60.65 -37.98
CA ASP A 4 -27.37 -59.29 -37.71
C ASP A 4 -28.34 -58.11 -37.44
N ALA A 5 -28.07 -57.07 -36.65
CA ALA A 5 -27.14 -56.72 -35.57
C ALA A 5 -27.54 -55.29 -35.10
N GLN A 6 -27.30 -54.96 -33.81
CA GLN A 6 -27.10 -53.58 -33.25
C GLN A 6 -28.33 -52.63 -33.29
N GLN A 7 -28.68 -51.83 -32.28
CA GLN A 7 -28.00 -50.90 -31.36
C GLN A 7 -29.00 -50.64 -30.19
N HIS A 8 -28.74 -50.11 -28.99
CA HIS A 8 -27.70 -49.25 -28.45
C HIS A 8 -27.83 -49.36 -26.92
N THR A 9 -26.70 -49.47 -26.21
CA THR A 9 -26.62 -49.45 -24.75
C THR A 9 -26.60 -48.01 -24.24
N THR A 10 -27.24 -47.74 -23.10
CA THR A 10 -26.77 -46.69 -22.17
C THR A 10 -27.12 -47.09 -20.74
N VAL A 11 -26.07 -47.47 -20.00
CA VAL A 11 -26.03 -47.67 -18.55
C VAL A 11 -25.34 -46.46 -17.93
N GLY A 12 -25.71 -46.10 -16.70
CA GLY A 12 -24.86 -45.32 -15.79
C GLY A 12 -25.49 -43.98 -15.42
N LYS A 13 -26.27 -43.84 -14.35
CA LYS A 13 -25.95 -44.01 -12.91
C LYS A 13 -25.05 -42.90 -12.38
N THR A 14 -25.56 -42.32 -11.29
CA THR A 14 -24.82 -41.73 -10.16
C THR A 14 -24.58 -40.22 -10.26
N GLY A 15 -25.42 -39.48 -9.54
CA GLY A 15 -25.12 -38.13 -9.11
C GLY A 15 -23.82 -38.13 -8.32
N VAL A 16 -22.80 -37.51 -8.93
CA VAL A 16 -21.68 -36.97 -8.20
C VAL A 16 -22.15 -35.61 -7.71
N ARG A 17 -22.27 -35.48 -6.39
CA ARG A 17 -22.46 -34.20 -5.72
C ARG A 17 -21.24 -33.37 -6.03
N ASP A 18 -21.40 -32.38 -6.91
CA ASP A 18 -20.44 -31.33 -7.15
C ASP A 18 -20.17 -30.64 -5.80
N LYS A 19 -19.10 -31.08 -5.15
CA LYS A 19 -18.41 -30.25 -4.17
C LYS A 19 -17.55 -29.27 -4.97
N GLU A 20 -18.23 -28.38 -5.68
CA GLU A 20 -17.67 -27.11 -6.12
C GLU A 20 -17.37 -26.34 -4.84
N GLN A 21 -16.15 -26.52 -4.32
CA GLN A 21 -15.62 -25.67 -3.28
C GLN A 21 -15.63 -24.26 -3.86
N ALA A 22 -16.60 -23.46 -3.40
CA ALA A 22 -16.60 -22.03 -3.59
C ALA A 22 -15.27 -21.49 -3.02
N VAL A 23 -14.28 -21.34 -3.89
CA VAL A 23 -13.21 -20.39 -3.70
C VAL A 23 -13.90 -19.04 -3.59
N VAL A 24 -14.20 -18.63 -2.36
CA VAL A 24 -14.55 -17.26 -2.08
C VAL A 24 -13.35 -16.43 -2.54
N ASP A 25 -13.49 -15.72 -3.66
CA ASP A 25 -12.50 -14.76 -4.11
C ASP A 25 -12.24 -13.77 -2.97
N SER A 26 -11.12 -13.98 -2.28
CA SER A 26 -10.74 -13.16 -1.14
C SER A 26 -10.11 -11.88 -1.68
N TYR A 27 -10.86 -10.80 -1.68
CA TYR A 27 -10.32 -9.48 -2.01
C TYR A 27 -9.19 -9.08 -1.04
N PRO A 28 -8.07 -8.53 -1.52
CA PRO A 28 -7.02 -7.97 -0.67
C PRO A 28 -7.59 -6.88 0.25
N LYS A 29 -7.18 -6.91 1.53
CA LYS A 29 -7.72 -6.00 2.58
C LYS A 29 -6.73 -4.94 3.06
N ARG A 30 -5.44 -5.10 2.76
CA ARG A 30 -4.39 -4.18 3.24
C ARG A 30 -3.42 -3.86 2.13
N PHE A 31 -3.23 -2.56 1.88
CA PHE A 31 -2.12 -2.02 1.12
C PHE A 31 -0.99 -1.59 2.08
N TYR A 32 0.26 -1.79 1.69
CA TYR A 32 1.43 -1.28 2.40
C TYR A 32 2.56 -0.99 1.40
N ALA A 33 3.29 0.09 1.62
CA ALA A 33 4.45 0.47 0.81
C ALA A 33 5.43 1.27 1.66
N SER A 34 6.73 1.14 1.37
CA SER A 34 7.79 2.05 1.79
C SER A 34 8.58 2.39 0.53
N ILE A 35 8.71 3.67 0.23
CA ILE A 35 9.26 4.18 -1.02
C ILE A 35 10.39 5.13 -0.64
N PRO A 36 11.65 4.87 -1.03
CA PRO A 36 12.71 5.86 -0.88
C PRO A 36 12.41 7.03 -1.81
N ILE A 37 12.55 8.24 -1.29
CA ILE A 37 12.28 9.48 -2.03
C ILE A 37 13.57 10.28 -2.10
N GLU A 38 13.96 10.67 -3.32
CA GLU A 38 15.14 11.52 -3.53
C GLU A 38 14.84 12.95 -3.04
N SER A 39 15.70 13.48 -2.17
CA SER A 39 15.44 14.74 -1.47
C SER A 39 15.35 15.94 -2.41
N ASP A 40 16.08 15.92 -3.54
CA ASP A 40 16.05 16.96 -4.57
C ASP A 40 14.71 17.06 -5.31
N ARG A 41 13.90 15.99 -5.27
CA ARG A 41 12.61 15.86 -5.97
C ARG A 41 11.46 15.50 -5.06
N ALA A 42 11.67 15.49 -3.74
CA ALA A 42 10.72 14.96 -2.78
C ALA A 42 9.32 15.57 -2.91
N GLY A 43 9.21 16.88 -3.10
CA GLY A 43 7.90 17.53 -3.29
C GLY A 43 7.11 16.99 -4.49
N LEU A 44 7.78 16.76 -5.63
CA LEU A 44 7.13 16.24 -6.84
C LEU A 44 6.76 14.77 -6.68
N GLU A 45 7.66 13.97 -6.11
CA GLU A 45 7.41 12.53 -5.92
C GLU A 45 6.30 12.27 -4.92
N VAL A 46 6.31 12.98 -3.79
CA VAL A 46 5.21 12.92 -2.80
C VAL A 46 3.89 13.28 -3.47
N ALA A 47 3.83 14.37 -4.24
CA ALA A 47 2.60 14.75 -4.95
C ALA A 47 2.08 13.63 -5.88
N ARG A 48 2.97 13.02 -6.67
CA ARG A 48 2.60 11.90 -7.55
C ARG A 48 2.11 10.68 -6.79
N ILE A 49 2.71 10.36 -5.66
CA ILE A 49 2.29 9.25 -4.78
C ILE A 49 0.89 9.54 -4.22
N MET A 50 0.63 10.77 -3.79
CA MET A 50 -0.69 11.18 -3.30
C MET A 50 -1.74 11.03 -4.42
N ASP A 51 -1.48 11.56 -5.61
CA ASP A 51 -2.44 11.51 -6.72
C ASP A 51 -2.71 10.07 -7.20
N GLY A 52 -1.69 9.20 -7.21
CA GLY A 52 -1.83 7.83 -7.71
C GLY A 52 -2.43 6.86 -6.71
N LEU A 53 -1.95 6.87 -5.46
CA LEU A 53 -2.32 5.86 -4.46
C LEU A 53 -3.45 6.33 -3.56
N LEU A 54 -3.38 7.57 -3.04
CA LEU A 54 -4.35 8.05 -2.08
C LEU A 54 -5.73 8.17 -2.72
N VAL A 55 -5.78 8.70 -3.94
CA VAL A 55 -7.03 8.80 -4.71
C VAL A 55 -7.67 7.43 -4.87
N GLU A 56 -6.92 6.39 -5.28
CA GLU A 56 -7.52 5.08 -5.52
C GLU A 56 -7.95 4.37 -4.22
N LEU A 57 -7.12 4.43 -3.17
CA LEU A 57 -7.42 3.75 -1.91
C LEU A 57 -8.61 4.38 -1.17
N THR A 58 -8.84 5.69 -1.34
CA THR A 58 -9.98 6.40 -0.76
C THR A 58 -11.30 6.20 -1.50
N ARG A 59 -11.29 5.60 -2.71
CA ARG A 59 -12.54 5.32 -3.46
C ARG A 59 -13.39 4.22 -2.85
N THR A 60 -12.81 3.38 -2.00
CA THR A 60 -13.53 2.29 -1.33
C THR A 60 -14.13 2.80 -0.01
N ASP A 61 -15.45 2.68 0.12
CA ASP A 61 -16.15 3.06 1.34
C ASP A 61 -15.61 2.29 2.56
N GLY A 62 -15.32 3.03 3.63
CA GLY A 62 -14.75 2.47 4.86
C GLY A 62 -13.23 2.27 4.85
N SER A 63 -12.52 2.72 3.81
CA SER A 63 -11.04 2.76 3.82
C SER A 63 -10.52 3.70 4.91
N GLU A 64 -9.73 3.17 5.83
CA GLU A 64 -8.94 3.93 6.79
C GLU A 64 -7.48 3.96 6.32
N LEU A 65 -6.94 5.18 6.17
CA LEU A 65 -5.58 5.38 5.66
C LEU A 65 -4.74 6.13 6.68
N LYS A 66 -3.55 5.59 6.93
CA LYS A 66 -2.48 6.23 7.69
C LYS A 66 -1.31 6.48 6.76
N LEU A 67 -0.85 7.73 6.71
CA LEU A 67 0.35 8.12 5.98
C LEU A 67 1.38 8.62 6.99
N THR A 68 2.62 8.21 6.79
CA THR A 68 3.78 8.66 7.56
C THR A 68 4.83 9.12 6.55
N LEU A 69 5.36 10.33 6.74
CA LEU A 69 6.56 10.80 6.05
C LEU A 69 7.66 10.90 7.10
N GLU A 70 8.75 10.17 6.87
CA GLU A 70 9.94 10.18 7.70
C GLU A 70 11.04 10.94 6.98
N ILE A 71 11.66 11.90 7.67
CA ILE A 71 12.71 12.76 7.13
C ILE A 71 13.92 12.63 8.03
N GLU A 72 14.97 12.00 7.52
CA GLU A 72 16.27 11.92 8.17
C GLU A 72 17.27 12.81 7.41
N GLY A 73 18.08 13.55 8.16
CA GLY A 73 19.11 14.40 7.57
C GLY A 73 20.32 14.49 8.46
N THR A 74 21.48 14.14 7.92
CA THR A 74 22.76 14.25 8.63
C THR A 74 23.58 15.40 8.04
N SER A 75 24.05 16.30 8.90
CA SER A 75 24.99 17.35 8.52
C SER A 75 26.44 16.82 8.51
N ALA A 76 27.35 17.58 7.89
CA ALA A 76 28.78 17.33 8.04
C ALA A 76 29.26 17.60 9.48
N ARG A 77 30.57 17.43 9.73
CA ARG A 77 31.20 17.46 11.06
C ARG A 77 30.84 18.64 11.97
N GLU A 78 30.51 19.80 11.41
CA GLU A 78 30.21 21.02 12.18
C GLU A 78 28.74 21.14 12.61
N GLY A 79 27.88 20.19 12.22
CA GLY A 79 26.45 20.27 12.53
C GLY A 79 25.66 21.14 11.56
N TYR A 80 24.36 21.28 11.82
CA TYR A 80 23.53 22.27 11.14
C TYR A 80 23.76 23.67 11.72
N PRO A 81 23.91 24.72 10.89
CA PRO A 81 23.98 26.10 11.35
C PRO A 81 22.75 26.48 12.20
N LYS A 82 22.96 27.34 13.20
CA LYS A 82 21.91 27.73 14.16
C LYS A 82 20.65 28.29 13.47
N ASP A 83 20.85 29.13 12.45
CA ASP A 83 19.76 29.74 11.68
C ASP A 83 18.94 28.69 10.91
N VAL A 84 19.58 27.63 10.40
CA VAL A 84 18.90 26.48 9.78
C VAL A 84 18.06 25.74 10.83
N VAL A 85 18.66 25.42 11.99
CA VAL A 85 17.96 24.74 13.09
C VAL A 85 16.74 25.53 13.56
N ASP A 86 16.89 26.84 13.77
CA ASP A 86 15.81 27.72 14.21
C ASP A 86 14.68 27.77 13.18
N THR A 87 15.04 27.86 11.88
CA THR A 87 14.08 27.89 10.77
C THR A 87 13.29 26.59 10.68
N VAL A 88 13.97 25.42 10.74
CA VAL A 88 13.30 24.12 10.69
C VAL A 88 12.38 23.92 11.90
N LYS A 89 12.83 24.31 13.11
CA LYS A 89 12.00 24.27 14.32
C LYS A 89 10.79 25.20 14.25
N ALA A 90 10.90 26.36 13.59
CA ALA A 90 9.75 27.25 13.36
C ALA A 90 8.76 26.60 12.40
N ASN A 91 9.22 26.10 11.26
CA ASN A 91 8.38 25.42 10.26
C ASN A 91 7.66 24.20 10.84
N ALA A 92 8.34 23.38 11.65
CA ALA A 92 7.73 22.22 12.31
C ALA A 92 6.56 22.61 13.22
N ARG A 93 6.68 23.75 13.93
CA ARG A 93 5.59 24.30 14.76
C ARG A 93 4.44 24.83 13.91
N ASP A 94 4.74 25.53 12.81
CA ASP A 94 3.72 26.04 11.89
C ASP A 94 2.94 24.90 11.21
N LEU A 95 3.62 23.81 10.89
CA LEU A 95 3.03 22.56 10.39
C LEU A 95 2.34 21.73 11.48
N LYS A 96 2.42 22.15 12.76
CA LYS A 96 1.83 21.49 13.92
C LYS A 96 2.27 20.03 14.08
N LEU A 97 3.56 19.76 13.81
CA LEU A 97 4.14 18.47 14.15
C LEU A 97 4.09 18.26 15.67
N ASP A 98 3.93 17.01 16.07
CA ASP A 98 3.98 16.65 17.49
C ASP A 98 5.38 16.96 18.04
N ALA A 99 5.46 17.60 19.21
CA ALA A 99 6.73 18.06 19.77
C ALA A 99 7.68 16.89 20.13
N GLU A 100 7.14 15.68 20.33
CA GLU A 100 7.90 14.46 20.59
C GLU A 100 8.31 13.73 19.30
N SER A 101 7.80 14.16 18.13
CA SER A 101 8.06 13.50 16.84
C SER A 101 9.09 14.19 15.96
N PHE A 102 9.73 15.27 16.41
CA PHE A 102 10.83 15.92 15.67
C PHE A 102 11.88 16.50 16.61
N GLY A 103 13.12 16.56 16.15
CA GLY A 103 14.24 17.07 16.94
C GLY A 103 15.51 17.22 16.11
N PHE A 104 16.51 17.85 16.72
CA PHE A 104 17.90 17.78 16.28
C PHE A 104 18.65 17.12 17.42
N GLU A 105 19.48 16.14 17.09
CA GLU A 105 20.31 15.41 18.05
C GLU A 105 21.77 15.87 17.89
N GLU A 106 22.48 15.90 19.01
CA GLU A 106 23.94 16.03 19.03
C GLU A 106 24.49 14.61 19.23
N ASP A 107 25.40 14.17 18.35
CA ASP A 107 26.08 12.87 18.47
C ASP A 107 26.85 12.72 19.80
#